data_AF-A0A0B4FJR1-F1
#
_entry.id   AF-A0A0B4FJR1-F1
#
_cell.length_a   1.000
_cell.length_b   1.000
_cell.length_c   1.000
_cell.angle_alpha   90.00
_cell.angle_beta   90.00
_cell.angle_gamma   90.00
#
_symmetry.space_group_name_H-M   'P 1'
#
loop_
_entity.id
_entity.type
_entity.pdbx_description
1 polymer ?
#
loop_
_entity_poly.entity_id
_entity_poly.type
_entity_poly.pdbx_seq_one_letter_code
_entity_poly.pdbx_strand_id
1 'polypeptide(L)'
;MSVTHSLDSLSADEIVLASAAIRRARKSGLFFRNIFNLEPPKAQLIPHLDAEHAGSLCADTPRPPRRARAQYGVIEHDGGRSYMESTKTWLQAKRPTSDASTQNNEPHPPSTSSQSLLTMLSPAARRGGDGTSTWLGGDH
;
A
#
# COMPACT_ATOMS: atom_id res chain seq x y z
N MET A 1 -18.68 5.89 -5.38
CA MET A 1 -18.10 4.98 -4.37
C MET A 1 -18.78 5.29 -3.04
N SER A 2 -19.74 4.45 -2.62
CA SER A 2 -20.37 4.59 -1.30
C SER A 2 -19.30 4.34 -0.22
N VAL A 3 -19.28 5.17 0.82
CA VAL A 3 -18.33 4.97 1.93
C VAL A 3 -18.91 3.90 2.85
N THR A 4 -18.25 2.75 2.97
CA THR A 4 -18.67 1.64 3.84
C THR A 4 -18.85 2.13 5.27
N HIS A 5 -20.00 1.85 5.86
CA HIS A 5 -20.32 2.25 7.21
C HIS A 5 -19.59 1.36 8.23
N SER A 6 -19.27 1.90 9.41
CA SER A 6 -18.47 1.19 10.41
C SER A 6 -19.16 -0.08 10.94
N LEU A 7 -20.50 -0.13 10.85
CA LEU A 7 -21.32 -1.27 11.29
C LEU A 7 -21.68 -2.25 10.16
N ASP A 8 -21.31 -1.96 8.91
CA ASP A 8 -21.61 -2.87 7.80
C ASP A 8 -20.85 -4.19 7.97
N SER A 9 -21.45 -5.28 7.49
CA SER A 9 -20.76 -6.57 7.34
C SER A 9 -19.46 -6.41 6.54
N LEU A 10 -18.49 -7.31 6.78
CA LEU A 10 -17.27 -7.33 5.98
C LEU A 10 -17.57 -7.65 4.53
N SER A 11 -16.89 -6.96 3.61
CA SER A 11 -16.90 -7.34 2.20
C SER A 11 -16.09 -8.62 1.98
N ALA A 12 -16.29 -9.27 0.83
CA ALA A 12 -15.50 -10.44 0.44
C ALA A 12 -13.99 -10.13 0.42
N ASP A 13 -13.60 -8.96 -0.11
CA ASP A 13 -12.21 -8.52 -0.17
C ASP A 13 -11.62 -8.32 1.24
N GLU A 14 -12.40 -7.76 2.17
CA GLU A 14 -11.98 -7.59 3.55
C GLU A 14 -11.74 -8.93 4.24
N ILE A 15 -12.59 -9.93 3.99
CA ILE A 15 -12.44 -11.29 4.52
C ILE A 15 -11.19 -11.95 3.93
N VAL A 16 -10.97 -11.82 2.62
CA VAL A 16 -9.78 -12.37 1.93
C VAL A 16 -8.51 -11.75 2.50
N LEU A 17 -8.48 -10.43 2.68
CA LEU A 17 -7.32 -9.73 3.21
C LEU A 17 -7.06 -10.06 4.68
N ALA A 18 -8.10 -10.14 5.53
CA ALA A 18 -7.97 -10.54 6.92
C ALA A 18 -7.46 -11.98 7.06
N SER A 19 -8.03 -12.91 6.29
CA SER A 19 -7.61 -14.31 6.30
C SER A 19 -6.18 -14.48 5.79
N ALA A 20 -5.79 -13.78 4.72
CA ALA A 20 -4.45 -13.80 4.18
C ALA A 20 -3.42 -13.22 5.18
N ALA A 21 -3.76 -12.14 5.89
CA ALA A 21 -2.90 -11.57 6.91
C ALA A 21 -2.62 -12.57 8.04
N ILE A 22 -3.65 -13.30 8.50
CA ILE A 22 -3.52 -14.30 9.57
C ILE A 22 -2.72 -15.51 9.09
N ARG A 23 -2.99 -15.99 7.87
CA ARG A 23 -2.21 -17.08 7.26
C ARG A 23 -0.74 -16.72 7.13
N ARG A 24 -0.40 -15.47 6.80
CA ARG A 24 1.01 -15.01 6.74
C ARG A 24 1.65 -14.92 8.12
N ALA A 25 0.88 -14.55 9.14
CA ALA A 25 1.38 -14.42 10.51
C ALA A 25 1.60 -15.78 11.21
N ARG A 26 1.03 -16.87 10.70
CA ARG A 26 1.09 -18.20 11.30
C ARG A 26 1.85 -19.16 10.40
N LYS A 27 2.77 -19.94 10.97
CA LYS A 27 3.57 -20.94 10.25
C LYS A 27 2.91 -22.32 10.21
N SER A 28 2.00 -22.59 11.15
CA SER A 28 1.28 -23.85 11.30
C SER A 28 -0.02 -23.87 10.49
N GLY A 29 -0.52 -25.08 10.22
CA GLY A 29 -1.82 -25.27 9.60
C GLY A 29 -2.93 -24.68 10.46
N LEU A 30 -3.89 -24.00 9.84
CA LEU A 30 -5.03 -23.41 10.53
C LEU A 30 -6.32 -23.56 9.72
N PHE A 31 -7.44 -23.50 10.43
CA PHE A 31 -8.78 -23.46 9.84
C PHE A 31 -9.60 -22.35 10.49
N PHE A 32 -10.24 -21.52 9.67
CA PHE A 32 -11.10 -20.44 10.17
C PHE A 32 -12.45 -21.00 10.60
N ARG A 33 -12.94 -20.51 11.74
CA ARG A 33 -14.30 -20.76 12.23
C ARG A 33 -15.22 -19.60 11.88
N ASN A 34 -14.74 -18.37 12.05
CA ASN A 34 -15.48 -17.17 11.73
C ASN A 34 -14.54 -15.99 11.44
N ILE A 35 -14.96 -15.09 10.54
CA ILE A 35 -14.33 -13.79 10.29
C ILE A 35 -15.44 -12.76 10.12
N PHE A 36 -15.50 -11.77 11.01
CA PHE A 36 -16.61 -10.83 11.08
C PHE A 36 -16.16 -9.42 11.47
N ASN A 37 -16.99 -8.42 11.18
CA ASN A 37 -16.74 -7.04 11.56
C ASN A 37 -16.86 -6.93 13.09
N LEU A 38 -15.81 -6.43 13.73
CA LEU A 38 -15.77 -6.18 15.16
C LEU A 38 -16.24 -4.76 15.41
N GLU A 39 -17.39 -4.64 16.07
CA GLU A 39 -18.02 -3.37 16.38
C GLU A 39 -17.02 -2.38 17.02
N PRO A 40 -17.03 -1.10 16.60
CA PRO A 40 -16.23 -0.07 17.25
C PRO A 40 -16.66 0.15 18.71
N PRO A 41 -15.78 0.69 19.57
CA PRO A 41 -16.17 1.05 20.93
C PRO A 41 -17.32 2.06 20.94
N LYS A 42 -18.31 1.85 21.82
CA LYS A 42 -19.49 2.73 21.97
C LYS A 42 -19.12 4.21 22.11
N ALA A 43 -18.07 4.51 22.88
CA ALA A 43 -17.58 5.88 23.11
C ALA A 43 -17.11 6.60 21.83
N GLN A 44 -16.71 5.84 20.79
CA GLN A 44 -16.31 6.40 19.49
C GLN A 44 -17.46 6.35 18.48
N LEU A 45 -18.32 5.35 18.59
CA LEU A 45 -19.43 5.13 17.67
C LEU A 45 -20.58 6.13 17.88
N ILE A 46 -20.99 6.37 19.13
CA ILE A 46 -22.14 7.25 19.45
C ILE A 46 -21.94 8.67 18.86
N PRO A 47 -20.82 9.37 19.08
CA PRO A 47 -20.65 10.72 18.53
C PRO A 47 -20.68 10.74 17.00
N HIS A 48 -20.21 9.67 16.35
CA HIS A 48 -20.26 9.54 14.90
C HIS A 48 -21.69 9.38 14.40
N LEU A 49 -22.49 8.54 15.05
CA LEU A 49 -23.90 8.32 14.72
C LEU A 49 -24.75 9.56 14.97
N ASP A 50 -24.50 10.30 16.05
CA ASP A 50 -25.20 11.55 16.35
C ASP A 50 -24.91 12.60 15.26
N ALA A 51 -23.64 12.73 14.84
CA ALA A 51 -23.24 13.62 13.76
C ALA A 51 -23.79 13.17 12.40
N GLU A 52 -23.89 11.87 12.15
CA GLU A 52 -24.54 11.30 10.96
C GLU A 52 -26.02 11.63 10.91
N HIS A 53 -26.72 11.39 12.02
CA HIS A 53 -28.14 11.67 12.16
C HIS A 53 -28.46 13.16 12.03
N ALA A 54 -27.61 14.03 12.56
CA ALA A 54 -27.72 15.47 12.42
C ALA A 54 -27.33 16.00 11.03
N GLY A 55 -26.81 15.15 10.13
CA GLY A 55 -26.30 15.57 8.83
C GLY A 55 -25.03 16.42 8.90
N SER A 56 -24.31 16.39 10.02
CA SER A 56 -23.14 17.23 10.30
C SER A 56 -21.80 16.50 10.10
N LEU A 57 -21.79 15.32 9.45
CA LEU A 57 -20.55 14.63 9.12
C LEU A 57 -19.71 15.45 8.14
N CYS A 58 -18.56 15.93 8.61
CA CYS A 58 -17.56 16.60 7.80
C CYS A 58 -16.30 15.75 7.62
N ALA A 59 -15.36 16.21 6.81
CA ALA A 59 -14.09 15.52 6.59
C ALA A 59 -13.26 15.34 7.87
N ASP A 60 -13.42 16.26 8.82
CA ASP A 60 -12.70 16.25 10.11
C ASP A 60 -13.40 15.42 11.18
N THR A 61 -14.64 14.96 10.94
CA THR A 61 -15.35 14.12 11.91
C THR A 61 -14.61 12.78 12.04
N PRO A 62 -14.08 12.45 13.24
CA PRO A 62 -13.37 11.19 13.44
C PRO A 62 -14.29 10.03 13.13
N ARG A 63 -13.85 9.14 12.24
CA ARG A 63 -14.60 7.93 11.93
C ARG A 63 -14.18 6.79 12.86
N PRO A 64 -15.13 6.02 13.40
CA PRO A 64 -14.83 4.85 14.21
C PRO A 64 -14.00 3.82 13.42
N PRO A 65 -13.01 3.16 14.06
CA PRO A 65 -12.15 2.21 13.38
C PRO A 65 -12.94 0.98 12.93
N ARG A 66 -12.78 0.61 11.65
CA ARG A 66 -13.31 -0.63 11.11
C ARG A 66 -12.30 -1.77 11.32
N ARG A 67 -12.75 -2.88 11.89
CA ARG A 67 -11.86 -3.99 12.30
C ARG A 67 -12.49 -5.33 11.94
N ALA A 68 -11.70 -6.27 11.45
CA ALA A 68 -12.11 -7.67 11.32
C ALA A 68 -11.59 -8.47 12.52
N ARG A 69 -12.45 -9.23 13.19
CA ARG A 69 -12.05 -10.27 14.15
C ARG A 69 -12.18 -11.62 13.50
N ALA A 70 -11.13 -12.42 13.62
CA ALA A 70 -11.08 -13.78 13.12
C ALA A 70 -10.90 -14.75 14.28
N GLN A 71 -11.68 -15.82 14.24
CA GLN A 71 -11.63 -16.94 15.17
C GLN A 71 -11.20 -18.17 14.38
N TYR A 72 -10.17 -18.87 14.84
CA TYR A 72 -9.59 -20.00 14.11
C TYR A 72 -8.98 -21.03 15.04
N GLY A 73 -8.87 -22.26 14.55
CA GLY A 73 -8.08 -23.31 15.19
C GLY A 73 -6.70 -23.36 14.54
N VAL A 74 -5.66 -23.51 15.36
CA VAL A 74 -4.31 -23.84 14.93
C VAL A 74 -4.05 -25.31 15.19
N ILE A 75 -3.45 -25.98 14.22
CA ILE A 75 -3.02 -27.38 14.31
C ILE A 75 -1.53 -27.34 14.61
N GLU A 76 -1.17 -27.76 15.82
CA GLU A 76 0.21 -27.85 16.29
C GLU A 76 0.90 -29.08 15.65
N HIS A 77 2.22 -29.15 15.74
CA HIS A 77 3.00 -30.24 15.13
C HIS A 77 2.68 -31.62 15.72
N ASP A 78 2.25 -31.68 16.98
CA ASP A 78 1.80 -32.90 17.66
C ASP A 78 0.35 -33.30 17.33
N GLY A 79 -0.31 -32.55 16.44
CA GLY A 79 -1.72 -32.74 16.09
C GLY A 79 -2.71 -32.11 17.07
N GLY A 80 -2.22 -31.47 18.13
CA GLY A 80 -3.01 -30.68 19.07
C GLY A 80 -3.74 -29.54 18.38
N ARG A 81 -4.91 -29.17 18.90
CA ARG A 81 -5.73 -28.08 18.36
C ARG A 81 -5.94 -26.98 19.38
N SER A 82 -5.40 -25.81 19.09
CA SER A 82 -5.52 -24.63 19.94
C SER A 82 -6.48 -23.62 19.31
N TYR A 83 -7.40 -23.09 20.10
CA TYR A 83 -8.25 -21.97 19.67
C TYR A 83 -7.48 -20.66 19.74
N MET A 84 -7.62 -19.83 18.71
CA MET A 84 -7.01 -18.51 18.65
C MET A 84 -7.96 -17.46 18.09
N GLU A 85 -7.70 -16.21 18.48
CA GLU A 85 -8.36 -15.05 17.92
C GLU A 85 -7.34 -14.02 17.45
N SER A 86 -7.69 -13.25 16.43
CA SER A 86 -6.86 -12.14 15.95
C SER A 86 -7.74 -11.04 15.38
N THR A 87 -7.29 -9.80 15.55
CA THR A 87 -8.00 -8.61 15.09
C THR A 87 -7.15 -7.86 14.07
N LYS A 88 -7.72 -7.55 12.91
CA LYS A 88 -7.10 -6.74 11.87
C LYS A 88 -7.84 -5.41 11.75
N THR A 89 -7.15 -4.31 11.97
CA THR A 89 -7.70 -2.95 11.78
C THR A 89 -7.39 -2.43 10.37
N TRP A 90 -8.39 -1.79 9.75
CA TRP A 90 -8.21 -1.01 8.53
C TRP A 90 -7.84 0.42 8.91
N LEU A 91 -6.74 0.92 8.37
CA LEU A 91 -6.47 2.34 8.44
C LEU A 91 -7.49 3.02 7.53
N GLN A 92 -8.47 3.70 8.13
CA GLN A 92 -9.29 4.59 7.33
C GLN A 92 -8.41 5.73 6.87
N ALA A 93 -8.25 5.86 5.55
CA ALA A 93 -7.55 6.99 4.98
C ALA A 93 -8.28 8.26 5.46
N LYS A 94 -7.56 9.15 6.15
CA LYS A 94 -7.93 10.57 6.13
C LYS A 94 -8.06 10.93 4.65
N ARG A 95 -9.22 11.45 4.21
CA ARG A 95 -9.32 11.95 2.83
C ARG A 95 -8.12 12.88 2.59
N PRO A 96 -7.44 12.79 1.45
CA PRO A 96 -6.50 13.85 1.09
C PRO A 96 -7.29 15.15 1.08
N THR A 97 -6.89 16.10 1.92
CA THR A 97 -7.39 17.48 1.88
C THR A 97 -7.08 18.01 0.49
N SER A 98 -8.11 18.19 -0.33
CA SER A 98 -8.02 18.76 -1.66
C SER A 98 -7.82 20.28 -1.55
N ASP A 99 -6.76 20.71 -0.87
CA ASP A 99 -6.35 22.11 -0.76
C ASP A 99 -4.85 22.19 -1.05
N ALA A 100 -4.51 21.97 -2.31
CA ALA A 100 -3.30 22.50 -2.93
C ALA A 100 -3.48 22.43 -4.45
N SER A 101 -4.39 23.24 -4.98
CA SER A 101 -4.23 23.81 -6.31
C SER A 101 -2.99 24.72 -6.28
N THR A 102 -1.79 24.12 -6.29
CA THR A 102 -0.59 24.83 -6.73
C THR A 102 -0.73 24.98 -8.24
N GLN A 103 -1.29 26.11 -8.63
CA GLN A 103 -1.20 26.62 -9.98
C GLN A 103 0.29 26.84 -10.28
N ASN A 104 0.92 25.85 -10.92
CA ASN A 104 2.28 25.98 -11.44
C ASN A 104 2.25 27.06 -12.53
N ASN A 105 2.53 28.29 -12.14
CA ASN A 105 2.88 29.34 -13.07
C ASN A 105 4.39 29.20 -13.33
N GLU A 106 4.76 28.42 -14.34
CA GLU A 106 6.15 28.39 -14.82
C GLU A 106 6.51 29.77 -15.39
N PRO A 107 7.63 30.40 -14.97
CA PRO A 107 8.17 31.52 -15.70
C PRO A 107 8.86 31.02 -16.98
N HIS A 108 8.34 31.43 -18.14
CA HIS A 108 9.01 31.29 -19.43
C HIS A 108 10.43 31.89 -19.40
N PRO A 109 11.47 31.20 -19.93
CA PRO A 109 12.74 31.86 -20.21
C PRO A 109 12.63 32.72 -21.49
N PRO A 110 13.32 33.88 -21.56
CA PRO A 110 13.32 34.67 -22.78
C PRO A 110 14.08 33.95 -23.90
N SER A 111 13.43 33.89 -25.06
CA SER A 111 14.03 33.61 -26.36
C SER A 111 15.14 34.62 -26.64
N THR A 112 16.33 34.14 -26.97
CA THR A 112 17.35 34.97 -27.65
C THR A 112 17.98 34.17 -28.76
N SER A 113 17.64 34.57 -29.97
CA SER A 113 18.24 34.12 -31.22
C SER A 113 19.59 34.82 -31.48
N SER A 114 20.45 34.10 -32.21
CA SER A 114 21.43 34.60 -33.20
C SER A 114 22.84 34.98 -32.70
N GLN A 115 23.89 34.20 -33.05
CA GLN A 115 24.63 34.26 -34.33
C GLN A 115 25.89 33.36 -34.32
N SER A 116 26.19 32.78 -35.48
CA SER A 116 27.35 31.94 -35.80
C SER A 116 28.69 32.68 -35.81
N LEU A 117 29.80 31.98 -35.54
CA LEU A 117 31.03 32.06 -36.37
C LEU A 117 31.98 30.87 -36.13
N LEU A 118 32.01 30.02 -37.17
CA LEU A 118 33.12 29.26 -37.76
C LEU A 118 34.53 29.46 -37.15
N THR A 119 35.26 28.36 -36.90
CA THR A 119 36.64 28.12 -37.41
C THR A 119 37.03 26.64 -37.21
N MET A 120 37.47 26.04 -38.30
CA MET A 120 37.98 24.67 -38.46
C MET A 120 39.39 24.49 -37.87
N LEU A 121 39.71 23.29 -37.36
CA LEU A 121 40.89 22.50 -37.79
C LEU A 121 40.93 21.11 -37.11
N SER A 122 40.79 20.05 -37.91
CA SER A 122 41.36 18.70 -37.68
C SER A 122 42.77 18.65 -38.32
N PRO A 123 43.57 17.54 -38.35
CA PRO A 123 43.32 16.15 -37.93
C PRO A 123 44.54 15.37 -37.32
N ALA A 124 44.33 14.05 -37.15
CA ALA A 124 45.32 12.93 -37.13
C ALA A 124 45.88 12.53 -35.74
N ALA A 125 46.09 11.25 -35.38
CA ALA A 125 46.26 10.04 -36.19
C ALA A 125 46.09 8.74 -35.33
N ARG A 126 45.67 7.67 -36.03
CA ARG A 126 46.17 6.26 -35.98
C ARG A 126 46.05 5.45 -34.68
N ARG A 127 45.30 4.34 -34.71
CA ARG A 127 45.71 2.95 -35.11
C ARG A 127 46.21 2.21 -33.86
N GLY A 128 45.79 1.01 -33.49
CA GLY A 128 45.00 -0.08 -34.07
C GLY A 128 45.29 -1.32 -33.20
N GLY A 129 44.60 -2.44 -33.41
CA GLY A 129 45.05 -3.74 -32.90
C GLY A 129 43.96 -4.66 -32.39
N ASP A 130 43.39 -5.44 -33.31
CA ASP A 130 42.81 -6.76 -33.04
C ASP A 130 43.83 -7.69 -32.39
N GLY A 131 43.35 -8.62 -31.57
CA GLY A 131 44.16 -9.71 -31.02
C GLY A 131 43.34 -10.76 -30.29
N THR A 132 42.83 -11.73 -31.04
CA THR A 132 42.38 -13.04 -30.59
C THR A 132 43.52 -13.81 -29.90
N SER A 133 43.23 -14.52 -28.79
CA SER A 133 43.86 -15.82 -28.49
C SER A 133 43.12 -16.56 -27.37
N THR A 134 42.70 -17.78 -27.71
CA THR A 134 42.37 -18.94 -26.87
C THR A 134 43.59 -19.47 -26.10
N TRP A 135 43.38 -20.25 -25.02
CA TRP A 135 44.15 -21.40 -24.45
C TRP A 135 43.51 -21.73 -23.06
N LEU A 136 42.79 -22.83 -22.80
CA LEU A 136 43.14 -24.26 -22.57
C LEU A 136 44.00 -24.58 -21.31
N GLY A 137 43.46 -25.48 -20.47
CA GLY A 137 44.17 -26.29 -19.45
C GLY A 137 44.01 -25.80 -18.01
N GLY A 138 43.75 -26.62 -16.99
CA GLY A 138 43.69 -28.08 -16.88
C GLY A 138 43.40 -28.49 -15.43
N ASP A 139 42.90 -29.72 -15.28
CA ASP A 139 42.57 -30.39 -14.02
C ASP A 139 43.76 -30.59 -13.08
N HIS A 140 43.50 -30.58 -11.77
CA HIS A 140 44.14 -31.40 -10.74
C HIS A 140 43.12 -31.71 -9.63
#